data_AF-A0A8S3JK82-F1
#
_entry.id   AF-A0A8S3JK82-F1
#
_cell.length_a   1.000
_cell.length_b   1.000
_cell.length_c   1.000
_cell.angle_alpha   90.00
_cell.angle_beta   90.00
_cell.angle_gamma   90.00
#
_symmetry.space_group_name_H-M   'P 1'
#
loop_
_entity.id
_entity.type
_entity.pdbx_description
1 polymer ?
#
loop_
_entity_poly.entity_id
_entity_poly.type
_entity_poly.pdbx_seq_one_letter_code
_entity_poly.pdbx_strand_id
1 'polypeptide(L)'
;IPDFSGNRFYQSIGNIENDRVAGVVFPCFATGDMLHVTGITKNIYDDEAERIMPRVTLITRIKLTGHVWIEEALNLKLLEPKTNSPYNPSIRYLATELEKIGKPAKSANN
;
A
#
# COMPACT_ATOMS: atom_id res chain seq x y z
N ILE A 1 -3.42 3.27 -0.68
CA ILE A 1 -3.68 3.39 0.77
C ILE A 1 -4.52 2.20 1.19
N PRO A 2 -4.29 1.60 2.37
CA PRO A 2 -5.07 0.44 2.79
C PRO A 2 -6.56 0.77 2.84
N ASP A 3 -7.31 0.09 1.98
CA ASP A 3 -8.76 0.03 2.00
C ASP A 3 -9.14 -1.26 2.72
N PHE A 4 -9.64 -1.12 3.95
CA PHE A 4 -10.14 -2.22 4.76
C PHE A 4 -11.57 -1.92 5.14
N SER A 5 -12.36 -2.96 5.44
CA SER A 5 -13.81 -2.88 5.67
C SER A 5 -14.25 -1.87 6.74
N GLY A 6 -13.34 -1.40 7.59
CA GLY A 6 -13.54 -0.35 8.60
C GLY A 6 -13.13 1.07 8.20
N ASN A 7 -12.41 1.28 7.09
CA ASN A 7 -12.02 2.59 6.55
C ASN A 7 -12.86 2.92 5.30
N ARG A 8 -14.19 2.88 5.44
CA ARG A 8 -15.15 3.09 4.33
C ARG A 8 -15.28 4.53 3.86
N PHE A 9 -14.72 5.46 4.62
CA PHE A 9 -14.68 6.85 4.22
C PHE A 9 -13.32 7.07 3.57
N TYR A 10 -13.33 7.32 2.27
CA TYR A 10 -12.18 7.68 1.45
C TYR A 10 -11.49 9.00 1.88
N GLN A 11 -11.44 9.31 3.18
CA GLN A 11 -10.89 10.55 3.74
C GLN A 11 -9.46 10.78 3.27
N SER A 12 -8.63 9.73 3.21
CA SER A 12 -7.27 9.87 2.70
C SER A 12 -7.23 10.19 1.20
N ILE A 13 -8.20 9.72 0.39
CA ILE A 13 -8.29 10.09 -1.04
C ILE A 13 -8.61 11.56 -1.18
N GLY A 14 -9.61 12.06 -0.44
CA GLY A 14 -9.99 13.47 -0.45
C GLY A 14 -8.81 14.37 -0.05
N ASN A 15 -8.07 13.99 1.00
CA ASN A 15 -6.87 14.71 1.43
C ASN A 15 -5.76 14.70 0.37
N ILE A 16 -5.59 13.59 -0.36
CA ILE A 16 -4.62 13.49 -1.45
C ILE A 16 -5.00 14.37 -2.64
N GLU A 17 -6.29 14.44 -2.99
CA GLU A 17 -6.74 15.33 -4.07
C GLU A 17 -6.49 16.81 -3.72
N ASN A 18 -6.62 17.18 -2.45
CA ASN A 18 -6.41 18.55 -1.97
C ASN A 18 -4.93 18.93 -1.85
N ASP A 19 -4.15 18.20 -1.02
CA ASP A 19 -2.80 18.62 -0.60
C ASP A 19 -1.67 17.81 -1.23
N ARG A 20 -1.97 16.72 -1.95
CA ARG A 20 -1.03 15.89 -2.74
C ARG A 20 0.25 15.48 -2.00
N VAL A 21 0.20 15.32 -0.68
CA VAL A 21 1.30 14.81 0.14
C VAL A 21 0.81 13.72 1.08
N ALA A 22 1.69 12.78 1.42
CA ALA A 22 1.41 11.77 2.43
C ALA A 22 2.69 11.31 3.15
N GLY A 23 2.54 11.03 4.44
CA GLY A 23 3.49 10.27 5.23
C GLY A 23 3.01 8.84 5.43
N VAL A 24 3.90 7.86 5.31
CA VAL A 24 3.61 6.44 5.58
C VAL A 24 4.68 5.90 6.52
N VAL A 25 4.27 5.08 7.48
CA VAL A 25 5.17 4.43 8.43
C VAL A 25 5.06 2.92 8.26
N PHE A 26 6.20 2.26 8.13
CA PHE A 26 6.32 0.81 8.04
C PHE A 26 7.00 0.27 9.30
N PRO A 27 6.24 -0.29 10.25
CA PRO A 27 6.81 -0.94 11.42
C PRO A 27 7.29 -2.35 11.08
N CYS A 28 8.51 -2.70 11.49
CA CYS A 28 9.00 -4.07 11.52
C CYS A 28 8.75 -4.66 12.91
N PHE A 29 7.69 -5.46 13.06
CA PHE A 29 7.34 -6.05 14.36
C PHE A 29 8.36 -7.10 14.87
N ALA A 30 9.24 -7.61 14.00
CA ALA A 30 10.25 -8.60 14.35
C ALA A 30 11.48 -7.98 15.02
N THR A 31 11.96 -6.84 14.50
CA THR A 31 13.15 -6.14 15.03
C THR A 31 12.78 -4.95 15.91
N GLY A 32 11.58 -4.39 15.73
CA GLY A 32 11.16 -3.14 16.36
C GLY A 32 11.50 -1.91 15.52
N ASP A 33 12.11 -2.05 14.35
CA ASP A 33 12.50 -0.92 13.51
C ASP A 33 11.29 -0.21 12.91
N MET A 34 11.43 1.09 12.63
CA MET A 34 10.41 1.88 11.96
C MET A 34 11.00 2.65 10.79
N LEU A 35 10.40 2.49 9.61
CA LEU A 35 10.68 3.31 8.44
C LEU A 35 9.57 4.33 8.26
N HIS A 36 9.90 5.61 8.44
CA HIS A 36 9.04 6.72 8.09
C HIS A 36 9.40 7.18 6.68
N VAL A 37 8.40 7.36 5.83
CA VAL A 37 8.58 7.98 4.51
C VAL A 37 7.59 9.11 4.31
N THR A 38 7.99 10.10 3.53
CA THR A 38 7.12 11.16 3.04
C THR A 38 7.23 11.27 1.54
N GLY A 39 6.18 11.73 0.88
CA GLY A 39 6.18 11.85 -0.56
C GLY A 39 5.01 12.63 -1.13
N ILE A 40 5.13 12.91 -2.41
CA ILE A 40 4.07 13.52 -3.22
C ILE A 40 3.14 12.42 -3.69
N THR A 41 1.85 12.65 -3.58
CA THR A 41 0.82 11.68 -3.92
C THR A 41 0.09 12.04 -5.21
N LYS A 42 -0.35 11.01 -5.92
CA LYS A 42 -1.26 11.13 -7.08
C LYS A 42 -2.21 9.94 -7.06
N ASN A 43 -3.50 10.20 -7.15
CA ASN A 43 -4.47 9.15 -7.44
C ASN A 43 -4.50 8.89 -8.95
N ILE A 44 -4.53 7.61 -9.30
CA ILE A 44 -4.53 7.08 -10.65
C ILE A 44 -5.79 6.21 -10.75
N TYR A 45 -6.58 6.41 -11.80
CA TYR A 45 -7.91 5.84 -11.92
C TYR A 45 -8.02 4.95 -13.18
N ASP A 46 -8.98 4.03 -13.13
CA ASP A 46 -9.49 3.22 -14.25
C ASP A 46 -8.38 2.58 -15.09
N ASP A 47 -8.37 2.80 -16.40
CA ASP A 47 -7.42 2.17 -17.34
C ASP A 47 -5.95 2.45 -17.01
N GLU A 48 -5.62 3.62 -16.44
CA GLU A 48 -4.25 3.93 -16.01
C GLU A 48 -3.88 3.09 -14.78
N ALA A 49 -4.83 2.87 -13.88
CA ALA A 49 -4.65 2.05 -12.69
C ALA A 49 -4.54 0.56 -13.05
N GLU A 50 -5.44 0.05 -13.91
CA GLU A 50 -5.46 -1.36 -14.30
C GLU A 50 -4.19 -1.76 -15.05
N ARG A 51 -3.62 -0.84 -15.84
CA ARG A 51 -2.33 -1.04 -16.51
C ARG A 51 -1.17 -1.21 -15.54
N ILE A 52 -1.19 -0.51 -14.41
CA ILE A 52 -0.15 -0.60 -13.38
C ILE A 52 -0.35 -1.84 -12.50
N MET A 53 -1.58 -2.04 -12.03
CA MET A 53 -1.97 -3.12 -11.13
C MET A 53 -3.26 -3.77 -11.65
N PRO A 54 -3.18 -4.93 -12.32
CA PRO A 54 -4.34 -5.55 -12.94
C PRO A 54 -5.47 -5.84 -11.95
N ARG A 55 -6.72 -5.55 -12.35
CA ARG A 55 -7.95 -5.66 -11.54
C ARG A 55 -8.04 -4.67 -10.37
N VAL A 56 -7.35 -3.54 -10.48
CA VAL A 56 -7.43 -2.42 -9.54
C VAL A 56 -7.77 -1.15 -10.31
N THR A 57 -8.89 -0.52 -9.97
CA THR A 57 -9.41 0.67 -10.65
C THR A 57 -8.97 1.98 -10.00
N LEU A 58 -8.29 1.91 -8.85
CA LEU A 58 -7.79 3.07 -8.14
C LEU A 58 -6.47 2.76 -7.45
N ILE A 59 -5.45 3.56 -7.76
CA ILE A 59 -4.12 3.49 -7.13
C ILE A 59 -3.74 4.87 -6.63
N THR A 60 -3.45 4.98 -5.33
CA THR A 60 -2.67 6.12 -4.82
C THR A 60 -1.19 5.81 -4.99
N ARG A 61 -0.53 6.52 -5.91
CA ARG A 61 0.92 6.50 -6.05
C ARG A 61 1.55 7.51 -5.12
N ILE A 62 2.59 7.10 -4.39
CA ILE A 62 3.40 7.97 -3.53
C ILE A 62 4.82 8.00 -4.10
N LYS A 63 5.25 9.16 -4.60
CA LYS A 63 6.65 9.40 -4.99
C LYS A 63 7.41 9.91 -3.78
N LEU A 64 8.29 9.08 -3.23
CA LEU A 64 9.04 9.41 -2.01
C LEU A 64 9.92 10.65 -2.23
N THR A 65 9.89 11.56 -1.27
CA THR A 65 10.73 12.76 -1.21
C THR A 65 11.66 12.77 -0.01
N GLY A 66 11.37 11.97 1.01
CA GLY A 66 12.21 11.83 2.20
C GLY A 66 11.90 10.55 2.96
N HIS A 67 12.86 10.12 3.78
CA HIS A 67 12.71 8.98 4.67
C HIS A 67 13.51 9.19 5.96
N VAL A 68 13.09 8.52 7.02
CA VAL A 68 13.81 8.38 8.28
C VAL A 68 13.70 6.92 8.71
N TRP A 69 14.83 6.29 8.96
CA TRP A 69 14.91 4.95 9.54
C TRP A 69 15.31 5.06 11.00
N ILE A 70 14.57 4.41 11.89
CA ILE A 70 14.85 4.39 13.32
C ILE A 70 14.86 2.94 13.78
N GLU A 71 16.02 2.50 14.27
CA GLU A 71 16.21 1.15 14.80
C GLU A 71 15.50 1.03 16.16
N GLU A 72 14.86 -0.12 16.40
CA GLU A 72 14.18 -0.46 17.66
C GLU A 72 13.21 0.62 18.20
N ALA A 73 12.62 1.42 17.31
CA ALA A 73 11.73 2.53 17.68
C ALA A 73 10.36 2.08 18.22
N LEU A 74 9.92 0.89 17.84
CA LEU A 74 8.64 0.35 18.26
C LEU A 74 8.74 -0.17 19.70
N ASN A 75 8.01 0.47 20.61
CA ASN A 75 7.91 0.05 22.01
C ASN A 75 7.03 -1.20 22.24
N LEU A 76 6.62 -1.87 21.16
CA LEU A 76 5.81 -3.09 21.17
C LEU A 76 6.65 -4.26 20.68
N LYS A 77 6.62 -5.37 21.43
CA LYS A 77 7.27 -6.62 21.04
C LYS A 77 6.21 -7.64 20.65
N LEU A 78 6.35 -8.21 19.46
CA LEU A 78 5.52 -9.33 19.05
C LEU A 78 5.98 -10.58 19.81
N LEU A 79 5.23 -10.98 20.84
CA LEU A 79 5.59 -12.12 21.69
C LEU A 79 5.43 -13.47 20.96
N GLU A 80 4.44 -13.58 20.07
CA GLU A 80 4.17 -14.79 19.29
C GLU A 80 3.67 -14.40 17.88
N PRO A 81 4.07 -15.12 16.82
CA PRO A 81 3.47 -14.92 15.50
C PRO A 81 2.01 -15.37 15.54
N LYS A 82 1.10 -14.42 15.76
CA LYS A 82 -0.34 -14.66 15.64
C LYS A 82 -0.72 -14.95 14.19
N THR A 83 -1.79 -15.72 14.02
CA THR A 83 -2.47 -15.87 12.74
C THR A 83 -2.78 -14.50 12.16
N ASN A 84 -2.49 -14.32 10.87
CA ASN A 84 -2.87 -13.11 10.14
C ASN A 84 -4.36 -12.82 10.32
N SER A 85 -4.72 -11.53 10.36
CA SER A 85 -6.12 -11.13 10.42
C SER A 85 -6.90 -11.74 9.25
N PRO A 86 -8.10 -12.30 9.47
CA PRO A 86 -8.97 -12.76 8.38
C PRO A 86 -9.42 -11.62 7.47
N TYR A 87 -9.22 -10.36 7.89
CA TYR A 87 -9.52 -9.16 7.12
C TYR A 87 -8.31 -8.60 6.35
N ASN A 88 -7.16 -9.28 6.36
CA ASN A 88 -6.04 -8.83 5.54
C ASN A 88 -6.46 -8.84 4.06
N PRO A 89 -6.26 -7.72 3.35
CA PRO A 89 -6.60 -7.66 1.94
C PRO A 89 -5.75 -8.66 1.15
N SER A 90 -6.31 -9.20 0.08
CA SER A 90 -5.55 -10.03 -0.85
C SER A 90 -4.39 -9.23 -1.45
N ILE A 91 -3.21 -9.84 -1.56
CA ILE A 91 -2.07 -9.22 -2.23
C ILE A 91 -2.45 -8.93 -3.68
N ARG A 92 -2.29 -7.67 -4.09
CA ARG A 92 -2.45 -7.20 -5.47
C ARG A 92 -1.06 -6.88 -6.02
N TYR A 93 -0.70 -7.53 -7.12
CA TYR A 93 0.62 -7.42 -7.75
C TYR A 93 0.61 -6.40 -8.87
N LEU A 94 1.75 -5.74 -9.08
CA LEU A 94 1.99 -4.95 -10.28
C LEU A 94 2.00 -5.84 -11.52
N ALA A 95 1.63 -5.29 -12.67
CA ALA A 95 1.70 -6.01 -13.95
C ALA A 95 3.10 -6.59 -14.19
N THR A 96 4.15 -5.80 -13.90
CA THR A 96 5.56 -6.19 -14.01
C THR A 96 5.98 -7.32 -13.07
N GLU A 97 5.29 -7.49 -11.94
CA GLU A 97 5.57 -8.60 -11.01
C GLU A 97 4.93 -9.89 -11.51
N LEU A 98 3.72 -9.82 -12.06
CA LEU A 98 3.03 -10.97 -12.64
C LEU A 98 3.80 -11.54 -13.83
N GLU A 99 4.35 -10.68 -14.68
CA GLU A 99 5.24 -11.06 -15.78
C GLU A 99 6.45 -11.86 -15.29
N LYS A 100 7.12 -11.39 -14.23
CA LYS A 100 8.29 -12.08 -13.63
C LYS A 100 7.94 -13.42 -13.00
N ILE A 101 6.73 -13.55 -12.46
CA ILE A 101 6.25 -14.78 -11.79
C ILE A 101 5.66 -15.77 -12.82
N GLY A 102 5.55 -15.39 -14.10
CA GLY A 102 4.96 -16.24 -15.14
C GLY A 102 3.45 -16.44 -14.99
N LYS A 103 2.77 -15.61 -14.18
CA LYS A 103 1.31 -15.64 -14.06
C LYS A 103 0.70 -14.66 -15.05
N PRO A 104 -0.32 -15.06 -15.83
CA PRO A 104 -0.92 -14.14 -16.78
C PRO A 104 -1.64 -13.01 -16.04
N ALA A 105 -1.34 -11.77 -16.44
CA ALA A 105 -2.13 -10.58 -16.13
C ALA A 105 -3.47 -10.62 -16.90
N LYS A 106 -4.25 -11.70 -16.79
CA LYS A 106 -5.54 -11.79 -17.47
C LYS A 106 -6.55 -10.91 -16.73
N SER A 107 -6.88 -9.77 -17.34
CA SER A 107 -8.20 -9.16 -17.20
C SER A 107 -9.18 -10.09 -17.93
N ALA A 108 -10.08 -10.72 -17.16
CA ALA A 108 -11.19 -11.47 -17.73
C ALA A 108 -12.32 -10.47 -17.93
N ASN A 109 -12.37 -9.86 -19.11
CA ASN A 109 -13.61 -9.29 -19.61
C ASN A 109 -14.28 -10.34 -20.49
N ASN A 110 -15.36 -10.92 -19.96
CA ASN A 110 -16.47 -11.45 -20.74
C ASN A 110 -17.76 -11.05 -20.02
#